data_AF-A0A0D2ZY35-F1
#
_entry.id   AF-A0A0D2ZY35-F1
#
_cell.length_a   1.000
_cell.length_b   1.000
_cell.length_c   1.000
_cell.angle_alpha   90.00
_cell.angle_beta   90.00
_cell.angle_gamma   90.00
#
_symmetry.space_group_name_H-M   'P 1'
#
loop_
_entity.id
_entity.type
_entity.pdbx_description
1 polymer ?
#
loop_
_entity_poly.entity_id
_entity_poly.type
_entity_poly.pdbx_seq_one_letter_code
_entity_poly.pdbx_strand_id
1 'polypeptide(L)'
;MNHRTMTEIEELELTHLTQPSLEMKESWVLKPTIAKKKKKFSVACISSNRKLLLWLGGVLCVSCIIAMTLSKTLPHDHYIVPPLTKDNSTIAIPVALKFFNAQISGKLPEGNNVSWRGDSCLNDGKFPGSSYPHLAGGYYDAGGSIKSNFPMSFSMTMLSWSVIEYSTKYQVAGELNHVKGLI
;
A
#
# COMPACT_ATOMS: atom_id res chain seq x y z
N MET A 1 13.45 13.96 -59.73
CA MET A 1 13.92 12.68 -59.15
C MET A 1 14.54 13.02 -57.79
N ASN A 2 13.93 12.80 -56.63
CA ASN A 2 12.76 11.99 -56.28
C ASN A 2 12.05 12.56 -55.03
N HIS A 3 10.87 13.16 -55.23
CA HIS A 3 9.91 13.39 -54.13
C HIS A 3 9.40 12.08 -53.50
N ARG A 4 9.68 10.94 -54.16
CA ARG A 4 9.41 9.58 -53.69
C ARG A 4 10.34 9.11 -52.56
N THR A 5 11.52 9.73 -52.39
CA THR A 5 12.52 9.25 -51.41
C THR A 5 12.24 9.69 -49.98
N MET A 6 11.61 10.84 -49.76
CA MET A 6 11.41 11.36 -48.40
C MET A 6 10.27 10.65 -47.67
N THR A 7 9.20 10.26 -48.39
CA THR A 7 8.10 9.44 -47.85
C THR A 7 8.53 7.99 -47.57
N GLU A 8 9.48 7.47 -48.36
CA GLU A 8 10.01 6.12 -48.19
C GLU A 8 10.93 6.03 -46.97
N ILE A 9 11.67 7.11 -46.66
CA ILE A 9 12.49 7.21 -45.44
C ILE A 9 11.63 7.38 -44.18
N GLU A 10 10.52 8.11 -44.27
CA GLU A 10 9.59 8.29 -43.14
C GLU A 10 8.79 7.01 -42.84
N GLU A 11 8.39 6.24 -43.86
CA GLU A 11 7.82 4.89 -43.65
C GLU A 11 8.86 3.87 -43.16
N LEU A 12 10.14 3.98 -43.58
CA LEU A 12 11.23 3.13 -43.09
C LEU A 12 11.61 3.40 -41.62
N GLU A 13 11.49 4.64 -41.14
CA GLU A 13 11.70 4.95 -39.71
C GLU A 13 10.46 4.65 -38.85
N LEU A 14 9.25 4.88 -39.36
CA LEU A 14 8.02 4.64 -38.62
C LEU A 14 7.73 3.15 -38.40
N THR A 15 8.20 2.28 -39.31
CA THR A 15 8.03 0.82 -39.20
C THR A 15 8.92 0.18 -38.12
N HIS A 16 9.98 0.86 -37.68
CA HIS A 16 10.89 0.34 -36.65
C HIS A 16 10.46 0.66 -35.21
N LEU A 17 9.46 1.53 -35.02
CA LEU A 17 9.01 1.98 -33.69
C LEU A 17 7.74 1.28 -33.17
N THR A 18 7.17 0.31 -33.91
CA THR A 18 5.91 -0.35 -33.52
C THR A 18 5.88 -1.85 -33.81
N GLN A 19 7.04 -2.51 -33.77
CA GLN A 19 7.11 -3.95 -33.67
C GLN A 19 8.03 -4.31 -32.51
N PRO A 20 7.54 -4.99 -31.45
CA PRO A 20 8.45 -5.57 -30.47
C PRO A 20 9.44 -6.47 -31.20
N SER A 21 10.73 -6.37 -30.86
CA SER A 21 11.80 -7.12 -31.51
C SER A 21 11.46 -8.62 -31.53
N LEU A 22 11.99 -9.36 -32.52
CA LEU A 22 11.76 -10.80 -32.61
C LEU A 22 12.15 -11.51 -31.30
N GLU A 23 13.24 -11.07 -30.65
CA GLU A 23 13.63 -11.54 -29.31
C GLU A 23 12.56 -11.29 -28.24
N MET A 24 11.92 -10.11 -28.28
CA MET A 24 10.86 -9.76 -27.36
C MET A 24 9.63 -10.63 -27.60
N LYS A 25 9.23 -10.87 -28.86
CA LYS A 25 8.15 -11.80 -29.21
C LYS A 25 8.44 -13.25 -28.80
N GLU A 26 9.70 -13.69 -28.92
CA GLU A 26 10.14 -15.02 -28.45
C GLU A 26 10.15 -15.13 -26.92
N SER A 27 10.38 -14.03 -26.20
CA SER A 27 10.31 -14.02 -24.73
C SER A 27 8.89 -14.24 -24.18
N TRP A 28 7.85 -13.89 -24.96
CA TRP A 28 6.44 -14.12 -24.63
C TRP A 28 5.95 -15.53 -25.00
N VAL A 29 6.69 -16.27 -25.83
CA VAL A 29 6.44 -17.69 -26.09
C VAL A 29 7.03 -18.48 -24.93
N LEU A 30 6.18 -19.07 -24.11
CA LEU A 30 6.62 -19.97 -23.05
C LEU A 30 7.47 -21.10 -23.65
N LYS A 31 8.79 -21.03 -23.44
CA LYS A 31 9.68 -22.17 -23.72
C LYS A 31 9.10 -23.37 -22.97
N PRO A 32 8.83 -24.51 -23.64
CA PRO A 32 8.44 -25.71 -22.93
C PRO A 32 9.56 -26.00 -21.94
N THR A 33 9.22 -25.92 -20.66
CA THR A 33 10.15 -26.25 -19.60
C THR A 33 10.57 -27.69 -19.83
N ILE A 34 11.86 -27.90 -20.08
CA ILE A 34 12.45 -29.23 -20.15
C ILE A 34 11.99 -29.95 -18.89
N ALA A 35 11.19 -31.01 -19.07
CA ALA A 35 10.66 -31.78 -17.98
C ALA A 35 11.83 -32.22 -17.10
N LYS A 36 12.01 -31.56 -15.95
CA LYS A 36 13.02 -31.95 -14.97
C LYS A 36 12.74 -33.41 -14.66
N LYS A 37 13.68 -34.29 -14.98
CA LYS A 37 13.63 -35.72 -14.67
C LYS A 37 13.37 -35.80 -13.17
N LYS A 38 12.12 -36.10 -12.78
CA LYS A 38 11.76 -36.25 -11.37
C LYS A 38 12.63 -37.39 -10.86
N LYS A 39 13.63 -37.09 -10.01
CA LYS A 39 14.16 -38.11 -9.12
C LYS A 39 12.94 -38.60 -8.36
N LYS A 40 12.52 -39.84 -8.62
CA LYS A 40 11.56 -40.55 -7.77
C LYS A 40 12.20 -40.60 -6.40
N PHE A 41 11.88 -39.60 -5.58
CA PHE A 41 12.15 -39.70 -4.16
C PHE A 41 11.23 -40.81 -3.69
N SER A 42 11.80 -41.96 -3.39
CA SER A 42 11.03 -43.09 -2.90
C SER A 42 10.36 -42.66 -1.61
N VAL A 43 9.04 -42.50 -1.66
CA VAL A 43 8.18 -42.18 -0.50
C VAL A 43 8.33 -43.24 0.60
N ALA A 44 8.94 -44.39 0.28
CA ALA A 44 9.26 -45.45 1.21
C ALA A 44 10.30 -45.08 2.29
N CYS A 45 11.08 -44.00 2.14
CA CYS A 45 12.01 -43.55 3.19
C CYS A 45 11.35 -42.64 4.24
N ILE A 46 10.26 -41.94 3.89
CA ILE A 46 9.54 -41.07 4.85
C ILE A 46 8.60 -41.91 5.73
N SER A 47 8.13 -43.07 5.27
CA SER A 47 7.24 -43.94 6.06
C SER A 47 7.96 -44.84 7.08
N SER A 48 9.29 -44.85 7.11
CA SER A 48 10.08 -45.73 7.98
C SER A 48 10.81 -45.00 9.11
N ASN A 49 10.27 -43.87 9.57
CA ASN A 49 10.75 -43.28 10.81
C ASN A 49 9.57 -42.72 11.61
N ARG A 50 8.79 -43.63 12.22
CA ARG A 50 7.63 -43.30 13.06
C ARG A 50 7.97 -42.24 14.12
N LYS A 51 9.20 -42.25 14.64
CA LYS A 51 9.71 -41.26 15.59
C LYS A 51 9.78 -39.85 15.00
N LEU A 52 10.20 -39.70 13.74
CA LEU A 52 10.26 -38.43 13.03
C LEU A 52 8.86 -37.91 12.69
N LEU A 53 7.94 -38.80 12.28
CA LEU A 53 6.54 -38.44 12.03
C LEU A 53 5.84 -37.99 13.31
N LEU A 54 6.07 -38.67 14.44
CA LEU A 54 5.56 -38.25 15.75
C LEU A 54 6.16 -36.90 16.20
N TRP A 55 7.45 -36.67 15.95
CA TRP A 55 8.10 -35.39 16.24
C TRP A 55 7.56 -34.23 15.41
N LEU A 56 7.46 -34.41 14.08
CA LEU A 56 6.94 -33.37 13.19
C LEU A 56 5.45 -33.09 13.46
N GLY A 57 4.66 -34.13 13.72
CA GLY A 57 3.27 -33.97 14.15
C GLY A 57 3.15 -33.23 15.48
N GLY A 58 3.97 -33.59 16.47
CA GLY A 58 4.01 -32.91 17.77
C GLY A 58 4.39 -31.44 17.66
N VAL A 59 5.42 -31.10 16.88
CA VAL A 59 5.85 -29.71 16.67
C VAL A 59 4.76 -28.89 15.96
N LEU A 60 4.10 -29.47 14.95
CA LEU A 60 3.00 -28.81 14.26
C LEU A 60 1.82 -28.54 15.22
N CYS A 61 1.43 -29.53 16.02
CA CYS A 61 0.37 -29.38 17.02
C CYS A 61 0.69 -28.28 18.05
N VAL A 62 1.91 -28.26 18.57
CA VAL A 62 2.35 -27.23 19.53
C VAL A 62 2.34 -25.84 18.87
N SER A 63 2.80 -25.72 17.62
CA SER A 63 2.75 -24.45 16.89
C SER A 63 1.32 -23.96 16.64
N CYS A 64 0.38 -24.86 16.31
CA CYS A 64 -1.03 -24.52 16.13
C CYS A 64 -1.68 -24.11 17.46
N ILE A 65 -1.32 -24.76 18.56
CA ILE A 65 -1.82 -24.38 19.90
C ILE A 65 -1.31 -22.99 20.27
N ILE A 66 -0.02 -22.70 20.07
CA ILE A 66 0.57 -21.38 20.33
C ILE A 66 -0.11 -20.30 19.47
N ALA A 67 -0.32 -20.58 18.17
CA ALA A 67 -1.03 -19.67 17.28
C ALA A 67 -2.47 -19.43 17.72
N MET A 68 -3.21 -20.48 18.12
CA MET A 68 -4.59 -20.34 18.60
C MET A 68 -4.68 -19.59 19.94
N THR A 69 -3.71 -19.77 20.84
CA THR A 69 -3.64 -18.97 22.07
C THR A 69 -3.33 -17.52 21.74
N LEU A 70 -2.39 -17.27 20.83
CA LEU A 70 -2.00 -15.91 20.43
C LEU A 70 -3.16 -15.18 19.73
N SER A 71 -3.90 -15.85 18.86
CA SER A 71 -5.11 -15.30 18.22
C SER A 71 -6.25 -15.01 19.20
N LYS A 72 -6.28 -15.65 20.37
CA LYS A 72 -7.25 -15.37 21.43
C LYS A 72 -6.78 -14.30 22.42
N THR A 73 -5.46 -14.09 22.56
CA THR A 73 -4.87 -13.09 23.46
C THR A 73 -4.60 -11.75 22.79
N LEU A 74 -4.50 -11.70 21.44
CA LEU A 74 -4.61 -10.43 20.74
C LEU A 74 -6.09 -10.02 20.77
N PRO A 75 -6.43 -8.83 21.29
CA PRO A 75 -7.74 -8.26 21.04
C PRO A 75 -7.86 -8.10 19.53
N HIS A 76 -8.67 -8.95 18.91
CA HIS A 76 -9.13 -8.71 17.56
C HIS A 76 -10.12 -7.54 17.73
N ASP A 77 -9.61 -6.31 17.63
CA ASP A 77 -10.44 -5.13 17.48
C ASP A 77 -11.20 -5.32 16.17
N HIS A 78 -12.33 -6.02 16.23
CA HIS A 78 -13.37 -5.88 15.25
C HIS A 78 -13.79 -4.43 15.36
N TYR A 79 -13.31 -3.62 14.42
CA TYR A 79 -13.86 -2.29 14.17
C TYR A 79 -15.30 -2.49 13.70
N ILE A 80 -16.21 -2.68 14.66
CA ILE A 80 -17.64 -2.75 14.43
C ILE A 80 -18.06 -1.33 14.13
N VAL A 81 -18.24 -1.03 12.84
CA VAL A 81 -19.01 0.16 12.45
C VAL A 81 -20.46 -0.15 12.84
N PRO A 82 -21.06 0.60 13.79
CA PRO A 82 -22.43 0.35 14.19
C PRO A 82 -23.38 0.50 12.98
N PRO A 83 -24.48 -0.28 12.93
CA PRO A 83 -25.46 -0.18 11.85
C PRO A 83 -26.03 1.23 11.78
N LEU A 84 -26.10 1.74 10.56
CA LEU A 84 -26.31 3.14 10.21
C LEU A 84 -27.74 3.62 10.54
N THR A 85 -28.00 4.11 11.75
CA THR A 85 -29.24 4.86 12.07
C THR A 85 -28.97 6.11 12.92
N LYS A 86 -29.38 7.27 12.36
CA LYS A 86 -29.62 8.62 12.91
C LYS A 86 -28.98 8.89 14.28
N ASP A 87 -27.81 9.50 14.42
CA ASP A 87 -27.23 10.70 13.79
C ASP A 87 -25.78 10.47 13.30
N ASN A 88 -25.66 10.12 12.01
CA ASN A 88 -24.46 9.58 11.37
C ASN A 88 -23.22 10.50 11.37
N SER A 89 -23.41 11.83 11.38
CA SER A 89 -22.31 12.79 11.25
C SER A 89 -21.40 12.83 12.48
N THR A 90 -21.95 12.56 13.67
CA THR A 90 -21.21 12.57 14.95
C THR A 90 -20.14 11.48 14.98
N ILE A 91 -20.36 10.37 14.28
CA ILE A 91 -19.40 9.26 14.15
C ILE A 91 -18.56 9.42 12.88
N ALA A 92 -19.18 9.80 11.75
CA ALA A 92 -18.50 9.83 10.46
C ALA A 92 -17.35 10.86 10.39
N ILE A 93 -17.51 12.05 10.99
CA ILE A 93 -16.47 13.10 10.95
C ILE A 93 -15.20 12.63 11.67
N PRO A 94 -15.23 12.22 12.95
CA PRO A 94 -14.03 11.71 13.63
C PRO A 94 -13.33 10.58 12.87
N VAL A 95 -14.11 9.65 12.32
CA VAL A 95 -13.56 8.50 11.57
C VAL A 95 -12.90 8.95 10.27
N ALA A 96 -13.51 9.90 9.55
CA ALA A 96 -12.93 10.47 8.34
C ALA A 96 -11.65 11.26 8.63
N LEU A 97 -11.57 12.00 9.73
CA LEU A 97 -10.33 12.70 10.11
C LEU A 97 -9.23 11.73 10.55
N LYS A 98 -9.59 10.64 11.24
CA LYS A 98 -8.65 9.57 11.59
C LYS A 98 -8.00 8.92 10.37
N PHE A 99 -8.66 8.91 9.21
CA PHE A 99 -8.02 8.49 7.95
C PHE A 99 -6.84 9.41 7.59
N PHE A 100 -6.97 10.72 7.70
CA PHE A 100 -5.85 11.64 7.44
C PHE A 100 -4.69 11.42 8.43
N ASN A 101 -4.98 11.22 9.72
CA ASN A 101 -3.97 10.87 10.74
C ASN A 101 -3.19 9.61 10.38
N ALA A 102 -3.89 8.63 9.81
CA ALA A 102 -3.30 7.38 9.35
C ALA A 102 -2.44 7.54 8.10
N GLN A 103 -2.53 8.65 7.37
CA GLN A 103 -1.76 8.93 6.16
C GLN A 103 -0.60 9.93 6.36
N ILE A 104 -0.45 10.56 7.54
CA ILE A 104 0.65 11.52 7.80
C ILE A 104 2.02 10.85 7.59
N SER A 105 2.89 11.44 6.79
CA SER A 105 4.29 11.07 6.62
C SER A 105 5.18 12.02 7.44
N GLY A 106 6.42 11.62 7.76
CA GLY A 106 7.34 12.46 8.52
C GLY A 106 7.27 12.20 10.02
N LYS A 107 7.55 13.24 10.81
CA LYS A 107 7.38 13.24 12.25
C LYS A 107 5.88 13.30 12.56
N LEU A 108 5.37 12.35 13.34
CA LEU A 108 3.96 12.38 13.73
C LEU A 108 3.70 13.46 14.79
N PRO A 109 2.55 14.16 14.72
CA PRO A 109 2.15 15.10 15.76
C PRO A 109 1.86 14.39 17.08
N GLU A 110 2.12 15.08 18.19
CA GLU A 110 1.72 14.61 19.51
C GLU A 110 0.19 14.43 19.55
N GLY A 111 -0.28 13.26 19.96
CA GLY A 111 -1.72 12.97 20.00
C GLY A 111 -2.36 12.56 18.67
N ASN A 112 -1.61 12.03 17.70
CA ASN A 112 -2.12 11.54 16.41
C ASN A 112 -3.27 10.50 16.51
N ASN A 113 -3.51 9.88 17.68
CA ASN A 113 -4.60 8.93 17.96
C ASN A 113 -4.66 7.70 17.02
N VAL A 114 -3.53 7.36 16.38
CA VAL A 114 -3.35 6.15 15.56
C VAL A 114 -2.13 5.38 16.09
N SER A 115 -2.38 4.41 16.97
CA SER A 115 -1.35 3.70 17.75
C SER A 115 -0.37 2.86 16.95
N TRP A 116 -0.76 2.41 15.75
CA TRP A 116 0.07 1.58 14.87
C TRP A 116 0.93 2.40 13.90
N ARG A 117 0.78 3.73 13.87
CA ARG A 117 1.64 4.62 13.10
C ARG A 117 2.82 5.08 13.94
N GLY A 118 3.97 5.27 13.27
CA GLY A 118 5.17 5.87 13.85
C GLY A 118 5.80 6.88 12.87
N ASP A 119 6.85 7.56 13.32
CA ASP A 119 7.64 8.47 12.49
C ASP A 119 8.20 7.73 11.27
N SER A 120 8.06 8.33 10.09
CA SER A 120 8.49 7.73 8.82
C SER A 120 9.08 8.77 7.88
N CYS A 121 9.83 8.36 6.85
CA CYS A 121 10.25 9.26 5.75
C CYS A 121 10.97 10.56 6.20
N LEU A 122 11.68 10.53 7.34
CA LEU A 122 12.37 11.69 7.94
C LEU A 122 13.55 12.23 7.10
N ASN A 123 14.01 11.41 6.15
CA ASN A 123 15.12 11.72 5.24
C ASN A 123 14.66 12.02 3.81
N ASP A 124 13.36 12.16 3.59
CA ASP A 124 12.85 12.50 2.26
C ASP A 124 13.42 13.84 1.78
N GLY A 125 13.97 13.83 0.56
CA GLY A 125 14.67 14.96 -0.04
C GLY A 125 16.15 15.07 0.35
N LYS A 126 16.62 14.33 1.37
CA LYS A 126 18.03 14.37 1.81
C LYS A 126 18.86 13.37 1.02
N PHE A 127 19.40 13.80 -0.10
CA PHE A 127 20.40 13.06 -0.88
C PHE A 127 21.41 14.02 -1.53
N PRO A 128 22.63 13.56 -1.86
CA PRO A 128 23.65 14.41 -2.49
C PRO A 128 23.15 15.04 -3.79
N GLY A 129 23.27 16.36 -3.92
CA GLY A 129 22.79 17.10 -5.08
C GLY A 129 21.29 17.44 -5.07
N SER A 130 20.57 17.17 -3.97
CA SER A 130 19.17 17.57 -3.84
C SER A 130 19.01 19.09 -3.70
N SER A 131 18.14 19.68 -4.53
CA SER A 131 17.69 21.06 -4.41
C SER A 131 16.61 21.25 -3.33
N TYR A 132 16.02 20.16 -2.84
CA TYR A 132 14.88 20.19 -1.90
C TYR A 132 15.14 19.21 -0.74
N PRO A 133 15.98 19.59 0.26
CA PRO A 133 16.40 18.70 1.34
C PRO A 133 15.36 18.53 2.47
N HIS A 134 14.27 19.28 2.43
CA HIS A 134 13.25 19.34 3.49
C HIS A 134 11.89 18.84 2.97
N LEU A 135 11.85 17.60 2.48
CA LEU A 135 10.61 16.99 1.95
C LEU A 135 9.97 15.98 2.93
N ALA A 136 10.45 15.89 4.17
CA ALA A 136 9.79 15.13 5.22
C ALA A 136 8.43 15.79 5.58
N GLY A 137 7.41 14.97 5.85
CA GLY A 137 6.04 15.47 6.07
C GLY A 137 5.05 15.02 5.00
N GLY A 138 3.88 15.66 5.00
CA GLY A 138 2.80 15.47 4.03
C GLY A 138 1.94 14.24 4.31
N TYR A 139 1.22 13.79 3.27
CA TYR A 139 0.33 12.64 3.34
C TYR A 139 0.69 11.57 2.29
N TYR A 140 0.52 10.31 2.63
CA TYR A 140 0.57 9.22 1.65
C TYR A 140 -0.70 9.23 0.80
N ASP A 141 -0.53 9.04 -0.51
CA ASP A 141 -1.61 9.15 -1.51
C ASP A 141 -2.67 8.04 -1.36
N ALA A 142 -2.24 6.82 -1.04
CA ALA A 142 -3.11 5.65 -0.95
C ALA A 142 -2.52 4.59 0.02
N GLY A 143 -2.62 3.30 -0.33
CA GLY A 143 -2.08 2.19 0.49
C GLY A 143 -0.56 2.00 0.39
N GLY A 144 0.13 2.80 -0.40
CA GLY A 144 1.59 2.81 -0.49
C GLY A 144 2.22 3.95 0.29
N SER A 145 3.53 4.12 0.16
CA SER A 145 4.30 5.20 0.79
C SER A 145 4.70 6.32 -0.16
N ILE A 146 3.98 6.48 -1.28
CA ILE A 146 4.22 7.53 -2.29
C ILE A 146 3.45 8.79 -1.88
N LYS A 147 4.10 9.95 -2.06
CA LYS A 147 3.51 11.28 -1.84
C LYS A 147 3.23 11.94 -3.18
N SER A 148 1.99 11.88 -3.61
CA SER A 148 1.53 12.51 -4.84
C SER A 148 1.01 13.93 -4.52
N ASN A 149 1.77 14.97 -4.88
CA ASN A 149 1.44 16.35 -4.50
C ASN A 149 0.10 16.85 -5.07
N PHE A 150 -0.25 16.43 -6.28
CA PHE A 150 -1.49 16.89 -6.93
C PHE A 150 -2.76 16.39 -6.22
N PRO A 151 -2.96 15.08 -5.98
CA PRO A 151 -4.12 14.62 -5.20
C PRO A 151 -4.04 15.10 -3.74
N MET A 152 -2.85 15.19 -3.14
CA MET A 152 -2.69 15.73 -1.78
C MET A 152 -3.21 17.16 -1.65
N SER A 153 -2.79 18.08 -2.54
CA SER A 153 -3.21 19.48 -2.49
C SER A 153 -4.70 19.64 -2.78
N PHE A 154 -5.25 18.83 -3.69
CA PHE A 154 -6.68 18.77 -3.95
C PHE A 154 -7.46 18.33 -2.70
N SER A 155 -7.05 17.24 -2.03
CA SER A 155 -7.69 16.75 -0.82
C SER A 155 -7.65 17.77 0.32
N MET A 156 -6.52 18.44 0.56
CA MET A 156 -6.40 19.48 1.58
C MET A 156 -7.24 20.71 1.27
N THR A 157 -7.36 21.07 -0.01
CA THR A 157 -8.22 22.18 -0.44
C THR A 157 -9.69 21.86 -0.21
N MET A 158 -10.15 20.65 -0.55
CA MET A 158 -11.52 20.21 -0.29
C MET A 158 -11.82 20.11 1.20
N LEU A 159 -10.86 19.63 2.01
CA LEU A 159 -11.00 19.59 3.46
C LEU A 159 -11.06 21.01 4.07
N SER A 160 -10.24 21.94 3.56
CA SER A 160 -10.28 23.34 3.99
C SER A 160 -11.60 24.00 3.64
N TRP A 161 -12.10 23.78 2.41
CA TRP A 161 -13.39 24.32 1.99
C TRP A 161 -14.54 23.73 2.82
N SER A 162 -14.52 22.43 3.12
CA SER A 162 -15.55 21.83 3.97
C SER A 162 -15.58 22.43 5.38
N VAL A 163 -14.43 22.80 5.94
CA VAL A 163 -14.35 23.50 7.23
C VAL A 163 -14.90 24.92 7.14
N ILE A 164 -14.63 25.64 6.05
CA ILE A 164 -15.18 26.99 5.83
C ILE A 164 -16.71 26.93 5.75
N GLU A 165 -17.27 26.01 4.96
CA GLU A 165 -18.71 25.89 4.72
C GLU A 165 -19.46 25.31 5.93
N TYR A 166 -18.90 24.29 6.58
CA TYR A 166 -19.58 23.50 7.61
C TYR A 166 -18.92 23.60 8.99
N SER A 167 -18.24 24.71 9.30
CA SER A 167 -17.53 24.93 10.57
C SER A 167 -18.34 24.56 11.81
N THR A 168 -19.63 24.95 11.87
CA THR A 168 -20.54 24.63 12.97
C THR A 168 -20.73 23.13 13.16
N LYS A 169 -20.71 22.34 12.09
CA LYS A 169 -20.84 20.87 12.17
C LYS A 169 -19.58 20.23 12.77
N TYR A 170 -18.40 20.71 12.38
CA TYR A 170 -17.14 20.29 13.00
C TYR A 170 -17.07 20.69 14.47
N GLN A 171 -17.61 21.87 14.82
CA GLN A 171 -17.66 22.33 16.21
C GLN A 171 -18.58 21.46 17.08
N VAL A 172 -19.80 21.15 16.59
CA VAL A 172 -20.74 20.26 17.29
C VAL A 172 -20.18 18.84 17.42
N ALA A 173 -19.41 18.38 16.44
CA ALA A 173 -18.71 17.09 16.51
C ALA A 173 -17.48 17.10 17.44
N GLY A 174 -17.03 18.26 17.94
CA GLY A 174 -15.82 18.38 18.75
C GLY A 174 -14.51 18.26 17.97
N GLU A 175 -14.58 18.24 16.64
CA GLU A 175 -13.47 17.92 15.74
C GLU A 175 -12.86 19.16 15.04
N LEU A 176 -13.36 20.36 15.36
CA LEU A 176 -12.91 21.62 14.71
C LEU A 176 -11.41 21.89 14.90
N ASN A 177 -10.85 21.62 16.07
CA ASN A 177 -9.42 21.82 16.31
C ASN A 177 -8.58 20.72 15.65
N HIS A 178 -9.10 19.50 15.59
CA HIS A 178 -8.43 18.37 14.96
C HIS A 178 -8.29 18.60 13.45
N VAL A 179 -9.38 18.95 12.76
CA VAL A 179 -9.33 19.22 11.31
C VAL A 179 -8.42 20.41 10.98
N LYS A 180 -8.40 21.45 11.83
CA LYS A 180 -7.47 22.59 11.70
C LYS A 180 -6.01 22.23 11.92
N GLY A 181 -5.72 21.14 12.65
CA GLY A 181 -4.36 20.64 12.80
C GLY A 181 -3.88 19.80 11.60
N LEU A 182 -4.82 19.36 10.74
CA LEU A 182 -4.52 18.56 9.55
C LEU A 182 -4.26 19.41 8.30
N ILE A 183 -4.88 20.59 8.22
CA ILE A 183 -4.72 21.57 7.13
C ILE A 183 -3.69 22.64 7.49
#